data_AF-A0A820YLP9-F1
#
_entry.id   AF-A0A820YLP9-F1
#
_cell.length_a   1.000
_cell.length_b   1.000
_cell.length_c   1.000
_cell.angle_alpha   90.00
_cell.angle_beta   90.00
_cell.angle_gamma   90.00
#
_symmetry.space_group_name_H-M   'P 1'
#
loop_
_entity.id
_entity.type
_entity.pdbx_description
1 polymer ?
#
loop_
_entity_poly.entity_id
_entity_poly.type
_entity_poly.pdbx_seq_one_letter_code
_entity_poly.pdbx_strand_id
1 'polypeptide(L)'
;MDLAIHDIWKPSYWYCDACNRVLLHGEYRFNCTVCDNYDYCKTCVETINPPHPHKMVPEFAYGHEETRECAKVDMATAVRAAIAMYFDR
;
A
#
# COMPACT_ATOMS: atom_id res chain seq x y z
N MET A 1 -15.37 11.03 18.20
CA MET A 1 -15.59 11.11 16.74
C MET A 1 -14.34 11.75 16.17
N ASP A 2 -13.28 10.96 15.94
CA ASP A 2 -12.04 11.38 15.28
C ASP A 2 -11.21 10.12 14.95
N LEU A 3 -11.68 9.34 13.98
CA LEU A 3 -10.97 8.18 13.43
C LEU A 3 -10.79 8.42 11.92
N ALA A 4 -9.99 9.41 11.53
CA ALA A 4 -9.74 9.66 10.10
C ALA A 4 -8.43 10.40 9.76
N ILE A 5 -7.50 10.61 10.71
CA ILE A 5 -6.28 11.40 10.44
C ILE A 5 -4.99 10.55 10.44
N HIS A 6 -5.01 9.32 10.96
CA HIS A 6 -3.81 8.47 11.03
C HIS A 6 -3.53 7.60 9.79
N ASP A 7 -4.45 7.53 8.81
CA ASP A 7 -4.31 6.60 7.66
C ASP A 7 -3.66 7.22 6.41
N ILE A 8 -3.47 8.54 6.34
CA ILE A 8 -3.01 9.21 5.11
C ILE A 8 -1.48 9.06 4.91
N TRP A 9 -0.72 8.76 5.98
CA TRP A 9 0.74 8.79 5.97
C TRP A 9 1.37 7.48 6.46
N LYS A 10 0.82 6.34 6.02
CA LYS A 10 1.42 5.03 6.35
C LYS A 10 2.68 4.81 5.50
N PRO A 11 3.86 4.57 6.09
CA PRO A 11 5.06 4.28 5.32
C PRO A 11 4.97 2.89 4.67
N SER A 12 5.50 2.76 3.45
CA SER A 12 5.70 1.46 2.80
C SER A 12 7.08 0.86 3.12
N TYR A 13 7.36 -0.35 2.63
CA TYR A 13 8.69 -0.95 2.68
C TYR A 13 9.65 -0.43 1.59
N TRP A 14 9.17 0.44 0.70
CA TRP A 14 9.89 0.87 -0.50
C TRP A 14 10.38 2.31 -0.38
N TYR A 15 11.52 2.58 -1.00
CA TYR A 15 12.12 3.91 -1.11
C TYR A 15 12.46 4.22 -2.57
N CYS A 16 12.54 5.51 -2.91
CA CYS A 16 12.99 5.93 -4.22
C CYS A 16 14.51 5.97 -4.27
N ASP A 17 15.16 5.21 -5.16
CA ASP A 17 16.63 5.16 -5.29
C ASP A 17 17.26 6.47 -5.80
N ALA A 18 16.47 7.39 -6.35
CA ALA A 18 16.97 8.67 -6.83
C ALA A 18 16.93 9.78 -5.77
N CYS A 19 15.86 9.86 -4.98
CA CYS A 19 15.66 10.94 -4.00
C CYS A 19 15.64 10.45 -2.55
N ASN A 20 15.80 9.14 -2.33
CA ASN A 20 15.85 8.46 -1.03
C ASN A 20 14.62 8.66 -0.14
N ARG A 21 13.50 9.16 -0.68
CA ARG A 21 12.24 9.28 0.08
C ARG A 21 11.58 7.92 0.24
N VAL A 22 10.97 7.71 1.40
CA VAL A 22 10.05 6.59 1.61
C VAL A 22 8.81 6.80 0.74
N LEU A 23 8.39 5.73 0.05
CA LEU A 23 7.12 5.69 -0.65
C LEU A 23 6.02 5.35 0.35
N LEU A 24 4.86 6.00 0.27
CA LEU A 24 3.77 5.73 1.20
C LEU A 24 2.96 4.51 0.74
N HIS A 25 2.31 3.83 1.69
CA HIS A 25 1.38 2.75 1.41
C HIS A 25 0.31 3.24 0.43
N GLY A 26 0.12 2.50 -0.68
CA GLY A 26 -0.83 2.85 -1.73
C GLY A 26 -0.34 3.91 -2.73
N GLU A 27 0.84 4.50 -2.56
CA GLU A 27 1.49 5.28 -3.62
C GLU A 27 1.94 4.36 -4.76
N TYR A 28 2.08 4.94 -5.95
CA TYR A 28 2.78 4.27 -7.05
C TYR A 28 4.29 4.29 -6.82
N ARG A 29 4.88 3.10 -6.77
CA ARG A 29 6.30 2.88 -7.01
C ARG A 29 6.51 2.50 -8.48
N PHE A 30 7.61 2.94 -9.06
CA PHE A 30 8.00 2.58 -10.41
C PHE A 30 9.20 1.65 -10.31
N ASN A 31 8.94 0.34 -10.37
CA ASN A 31 9.93 -0.72 -10.19
C ASN A 31 10.67 -0.99 -11.50
N CYS A 32 11.98 -1.23 -11.43
CA CYS A 32 12.74 -1.81 -12.53
C CYS A 32 12.71 -3.34 -12.47
N THR A 33 12.17 -4.00 -13.49
CA THR A 33 12.10 -5.48 -13.52
C THR A 33 13.41 -6.17 -13.94
N VAL A 34 14.49 -5.39 -14.10
CA VAL A 34 15.82 -5.88 -14.53
C VAL A 34 16.86 -5.68 -13.44
N CYS A 35 16.78 -4.59 -12.68
CA CYS A 35 17.69 -4.30 -11.58
C CYS A 35 17.10 -4.81 -10.27
N ASP A 36 17.94 -5.37 -9.41
CA ASP A 36 17.51 -5.81 -8.08
C ASP A 36 17.15 -4.60 -7.20
N ASN A 37 15.94 -4.64 -6.61
CA ASN A 37 15.46 -3.67 -5.63
C ASN A 37 15.63 -2.20 -6.06
N TYR A 38 15.29 -1.88 -7.32
CA TYR A 38 15.41 -0.53 -7.86
C TYR A 38 14.04 0.09 -8.16
N ASP A 39 13.71 1.16 -7.46
CA ASP A 39 12.40 1.79 -7.45
C ASP A 39 12.52 3.31 -7.56
N TYR A 40 11.66 3.93 -8.36
CA TYR A 40 11.47 5.38 -8.39
C TYR A 40 10.10 5.79 -7.88
N CYS A 41 10.03 6.98 -7.28
CA CYS A 41 8.77 7.68 -7.13
C CYS A 41 8.30 8.26 -8.47
N LYS A 42 7.00 8.59 -8.57
CA LYS A 42 6.41 9.21 -9.77
C LYS A 42 7.21 10.41 -10.31
N THR A 43 7.60 11.32 -9.44
CA THR A 43 8.36 12.51 -9.86
C THR A 43 9.71 12.14 -10.45
N CYS A 44 10.45 11.21 -9.83
CA CYS A 44 11.77 10.82 -10.30
C CYS A 44 11.72 10.10 -11.66
N VAL A 45 10.75 9.20 -11.87
CA VAL A 45 10.62 8.51 -13.17
C VAL A 45 10.25 9.48 -14.31
N GLU A 46 9.55 10.59 -14.02
CA GLU A 46 9.15 11.60 -15.00
C GLU A 46 10.23 12.67 -15.27
N THR A 47 11.12 12.95 -14.32
CA THR A 47 12.04 14.11 -14.37
C THR A 47 13.50 13.76 -14.57
N ILE A 48 13.92 12.53 -14.28
CA ILE A 48 15.32 12.14 -14.40
C ILE A 48 15.71 12.03 -15.88
N ASN A 49 16.82 12.69 -16.22
CA ASN A 49 17.40 12.70 -17.55
C ASN A 49 18.93 12.56 -17.47
N PRO A 50 19.55 11.56 -18.13
CA PRO A 50 18.90 10.51 -18.91
C PRO A 50 18.03 9.61 -18.03
N PRO A 51 16.92 9.07 -18.56
CA PRO A 51 16.08 8.14 -17.81
C PRO A 51 16.87 6.88 -17.44
N HIS A 52 16.39 6.15 -16.43
CA HIS A 52 16.92 4.83 -16.11
C HIS A 52 16.89 3.94 -17.38
N PRO A 53 17.98 3.20 -17.70
CA PRO A 53 18.13 2.51 -18.98
C PRO A 53 17.14 1.36 -19.21
N HIS A 54 16.52 0.83 -18.16
CA HIS A 54 15.49 -0.20 -18.25
C HIS A 54 14.08 0.38 -18.11
N LYS A 55 13.10 -0.38 -18.59
CA LYS A 55 11.70 -0.02 -18.43
C LYS A 55 11.30 -0.07 -16.95
N MET A 56 10.70 1.02 -16.48
CA MET A 56 10.09 1.10 -15.16
C MET A 56 8.61 0.73 -15.25
N VAL A 57 8.12 -0.16 -14.38
CA VAL A 57 6.71 -0.58 -14.32
C VAL A 57 6.03 0.00 -13.08
N PRO A 58 4.83 0.58 -13.21
CA PRO A 58 4.09 1.09 -12.06
C PRO A 58 3.48 -0.04 -11.25
N GLU A 59 3.70 0.00 -9.94
CA GLU A 59 3.14 -0.92 -8.95
C GLU A 59 2.71 -0.14 -7.70
N PHE A 60 1.86 -0.73 -6.86
CA PHE A 60 1.54 -0.13 -5.56
C PHE A 60 2.65 -0.44 -4.54
N ALA A 61 3.05 0.58 -3.79
CA ALA A 61 3.93 0.42 -2.66
C ALA A 61 3.14 -0.12 -1.46
N TYR A 62 3.46 -1.32 -1.00
CA TYR A 62 2.85 -1.92 0.18
C TYR A 62 3.74 -1.72 1.40
N GLY A 63 3.09 -1.43 2.53
CA GLY A 63 3.73 -1.26 3.84
C GLY A 63 3.33 -2.35 4.82
N HIS A 64 3.61 -2.10 6.10
CA HIS A 64 3.21 -3.02 7.15
C HIS A 64 1.73 -3.34 7.05
N GLU A 65 1.40 -4.62 7.17
CA GLU A 65 0.02 -5.07 7.21
C GLU A 65 -0.71 -4.25 8.27
N GLU A 66 -1.80 -3.59 7.86
CA GLU A 66 -2.82 -3.26 8.82
C GLU A 66 -3.23 -4.61 9.39
N THR A 67 -2.91 -4.87 10.65
CA THR A 67 -3.69 -5.83 11.40
C THR A 67 -5.12 -5.35 11.28
N ARG A 68 -5.87 -5.91 10.32
CA ARG A 68 -7.32 -5.96 10.42
C ARG A 68 -7.49 -6.66 11.73
N GLU A 69 -7.77 -5.88 12.76
CA GLU A 69 -8.23 -6.43 14.01
C GLU A 69 -9.54 -7.10 13.60
N CYS A 70 -9.42 -8.39 13.24
CA CYS A 70 -10.56 -9.26 13.09
C CYS A 70 -11.15 -9.15 14.47
N ALA A 71 -12.25 -8.39 14.59
CA ALA A 71 -12.91 -8.20 15.86
C ALA A 71 -12.93 -9.59 16.48
N LYS A 72 -12.36 -9.74 17.68
CA LYS A 72 -12.32 -11.05 18.34
C LYS A 72 -13.73 -11.38 18.79
N VAL A 73 -14.61 -11.61 17.81
CA VAL A 73 -15.97 -12.07 17.99
C VAL A 73 -15.90 -13.58 18.06
N ASP A 74 -16.54 -14.12 19.09
CA ASP A 74 -16.73 -15.56 19.18
C ASP A 74 -17.57 -16.05 17.98
N MET A 75 -17.37 -17.32 17.65
CA MET A 75 -18.07 -17.96 16.53
C MET A 75 -19.60 -17.82 16.65
N ALA A 76 -20.16 -17.84 17.87
CA ALA A 76 -21.60 -17.72 18.03
C ALA A 76 -22.08 -16.30 17.68
N THR A 77 -21.31 -15.26 18.02
CA THR A 77 -21.61 -13.88 17.59
C THR A 77 -21.51 -13.73 16.07
N ALA A 78 -20.49 -14.31 15.44
CA ALA A 78 -20.35 -14.28 13.98
C ALA A 78 -21.52 -14.99 13.28
N VAL A 79 -21.92 -16.17 13.77
CA VAL A 79 -23.07 -16.93 13.24
C VAL A 79 -24.38 -16.15 13.40
N ARG A 80 -24.62 -15.54 14.57
CA ARG A 80 -25.82 -14.70 14.79
C ARG A 80 -25.88 -13.52 13.83
N ALA A 81 -24.75 -12.83 13.62
CA ALA A 81 -24.68 -11.70 12.70
C ALA A 81 -24.98 -12.13 11.25
N ALA A 82 -24.38 -13.23 10.79
CA ALA A 82 -24.62 -13.77 9.46
C ALA A 82 -26.09 -14.17 9.24
N ILE A 83 -26.71 -14.79 10.26
CA ILE A 83 -28.12 -15.16 10.25
C ILE A 83 -29.02 -13.92 10.15
N ALA A 84 -28.77 -12.88 10.96
CA ALA A 84 -29.53 -11.63 10.91
C ALA A 84 -29.45 -10.98 9.52
N MET A 85 -28.24 -10.88 8.96
CA MET A 85 -28.02 -10.35 7.61
C MET A 85 -28.76 -11.12 6.51
N TYR A 86 -28.96 -12.43 6.69
CA TYR A 86 -29.70 -13.25 5.73
C TYR A 86 -31.22 -13.03 5.85
N PHE A 87 -31.74 -12.83 7.05
CA PHE A 87 -33.16 -12.60 7.29
C PHE A 87 -33.63 -11.18 6.93
N ASP A 88 -32.72 -10.21 6.90
CA ASP A 88 -32.99 -8.83 6.46
C ASP A 88 -33.07 -8.67 4.92
N ARG A 89 -33.14 -9.79 4.17
CA ARG A 89 -33.25 -9.84 2.70
C ARG A 89 -34.65 -10.18 2.24
#